data_AF-A0A6C0LW79-F1
#
_entry.id   AF-A0A6C0LW79-F1
#
_cell.length_a   1.000
_cell.length_b   1.000
_cell.length_c   1.000
_cell.angle_alpha   90.00
_cell.angle_beta   90.00
_cell.angle_gamma   90.00
#
_symmetry.space_group_name_H-M   'P 1'
#
loop_
_entity.id
_entity.type
_entity.pdbx_description
1 polymer ?
#
loop_
_entity_poly.entity_id
_entity_poly.type
_entity_poly.pdbx_seq_one_letter_code
_entity_poly.pdbx_strand_id
1 'polypeptide(L)'
;MNKNLSIIVASSLDFGIGFQNKLCWNIPEELKYFRDITSGCINKNKKNCIIMGKNTWYSLPKAPLQNRINIIISYHNYDKIKNEIIDMIDVVVFKSIEDAFTYIDNNDIIESSFIIGGAQLYNTCLENYLNYIKSIYWSIINDKKYDCDKFIASNIIYNNFSFKKEDITINENYISMYGTNKYKLNIIDEPPD
;
A
#
# COMPACT_ATOMS: atom_id res chain seq x y z
N MET A 1 0.83 -12.47 9.92
CA MET A 1 1.02 -11.02 9.98
C MET A 1 0.36 -10.47 11.23
N ASN A 2 1.19 -10.09 12.19
CA ASN A 2 0.81 -9.58 13.50
C ASN A 2 0.93 -8.06 13.57
N LYS A 3 1.78 -7.45 12.73
CA LYS A 3 1.91 -5.99 12.61
C LYS A 3 0.82 -5.39 11.74
N ASN A 4 0.55 -4.09 11.93
CA ASN A 4 -0.45 -3.38 11.15
C ASN A 4 -0.08 -3.41 9.65
N LEU A 5 -1.01 -3.88 8.83
CA LEU A 5 -0.93 -3.87 7.37
C LEU A 5 -2.09 -3.05 6.79
N SER A 6 -1.78 -2.08 5.95
CA SER A 6 -2.76 -1.25 5.27
C SER A 6 -2.53 -1.24 3.76
N ILE A 7 -3.58 -0.98 2.99
CA ILE A 7 -3.44 -0.59 1.59
C ILE A 7 -3.39 0.94 1.53
N ILE A 8 -2.55 1.51 0.68
CA ILE A 8 -2.65 2.91 0.28
C ILE A 8 -2.68 2.99 -1.23
N VAL A 9 -3.69 3.67 -1.79
CA VAL A 9 -3.94 3.69 -3.23
C VAL A 9 -4.59 5.00 -3.66
N ALA A 10 -4.17 5.50 -4.83
CA ALA A 10 -4.88 6.54 -5.56
C ALA A 10 -5.50 5.93 -6.83
N SER A 11 -6.75 6.26 -7.12
CA SER A 11 -7.45 5.78 -8.33
C SER A 11 -8.23 6.89 -9.01
N SER A 12 -8.52 6.73 -10.30
CA SER A 12 -9.57 7.48 -10.99
C SER A 12 -10.96 7.10 -10.45
N LEU A 13 -11.99 7.80 -10.92
CA LEU A 13 -13.40 7.48 -10.63
C LEU A 13 -13.77 6.06 -11.08
N ASP A 14 -13.20 5.58 -12.17
CA ASP A 14 -13.38 4.22 -12.69
C ASP A 14 -12.38 3.21 -12.10
N PHE A 15 -11.77 3.54 -10.95
CA PHE A 15 -10.86 2.67 -10.20
C PHE A 15 -9.56 2.32 -10.94
N GLY A 16 -9.21 3.09 -11.97
CA GLY A 16 -7.95 2.99 -12.68
C GLY A 16 -6.80 3.57 -11.85
N ILE A 17 -5.67 2.88 -11.77
CA ILE A 17 -4.55 3.25 -10.90
C ILE A 17 -3.26 3.58 -11.67
N GLY A 18 -3.28 3.44 -12.99
CA GLY A 18 -2.11 3.69 -13.83
C GLY A 18 -2.30 3.23 -15.26
N PHE A 19 -1.37 3.67 -16.11
CA PHE A 19 -1.30 3.38 -17.54
C PHE A 19 0.15 3.20 -17.96
N GLN A 20 0.45 2.14 -18.72
CA GLN A 20 1.80 1.87 -19.22
C GLN A 20 2.89 1.92 -18.12
N ASN A 21 2.58 1.37 -16.94
CA ASN A 21 3.42 1.37 -15.74
C ASN A 21 3.79 2.78 -15.23
N LYS A 22 2.91 3.77 -15.40
CA LYS A 22 3.06 5.11 -14.83
C LYS A 22 1.75 5.55 -14.18
N LEU A 23 1.84 6.49 -13.24
CA LEU A 23 0.67 7.21 -12.75
C LEU A 23 0.12 8.10 -13.87
N CYS A 24 -1.20 8.14 -14.03
CA CYS A 24 -1.86 8.96 -15.05
C CYS A 24 -1.93 10.44 -14.66
N TRP A 25 -1.67 10.75 -13.39
CA TRP A 25 -1.75 12.09 -12.82
C TRP A 25 -0.45 12.51 -12.13
N ASN A 26 -0.28 13.82 -11.99
CA ASN A 26 0.75 14.44 -11.18
C ASN A 26 0.08 15.44 -10.23
N ILE A 27 -0.23 14.99 -9.01
CA ILE A 27 -0.92 15.77 -7.98
C ILE A 27 0.00 15.83 -6.76
N PRO A 28 0.81 16.89 -6.61
CA PRO A 28 1.82 16.99 -5.56
C PRO A 28 1.27 16.84 -4.14
N GLU A 29 0.05 17.32 -3.89
CA GLU A 29 -0.63 17.23 -2.60
C GLU A 29 -0.95 15.78 -2.23
N GLU A 30 -1.38 14.98 -3.20
CA GLU A 30 -1.67 13.55 -3.03
C GLU A 30 -0.37 12.77 -2.80
N LEU A 31 0.68 13.07 -3.57
CA LEU A 31 2.01 12.46 -3.35
C LEU A 31 2.59 12.82 -1.98
N LYS A 32 2.35 14.05 -1.50
CA LYS A 32 2.70 14.47 -0.14
C LYS A 32 1.90 13.67 0.88
N TYR A 33 0.59 13.52 0.71
CA TYR A 33 -0.25 12.69 1.57
C TYR A 33 0.25 11.24 1.64
N PHE A 34 0.50 10.60 0.49
CA PHE A 34 1.09 9.27 0.41
C PHE A 34 2.40 9.17 1.19
N ARG A 35 3.31 10.14 1.00
CA ARG A 35 4.59 10.18 1.73
C ARG A 35 4.37 10.32 3.22
N ASP A 36 3.52 11.23 3.65
CA ASP A 36 3.32 11.56 5.06
C ASP A 36 2.73 10.34 5.80
N ILE A 37 1.74 9.65 5.21
CA ILE A 37 1.17 8.40 5.76
C ILE A 37 2.20 7.27 5.79
N THR A 38 2.90 7.03 4.70
CA THR A 38 3.79 5.85 4.60
C THR A 38 5.11 6.02 5.33
N SER A 39 5.57 7.26 5.61
CA SER A 39 6.84 7.51 6.29
C SER A 39 6.71 7.96 7.75
N GLY A 40 5.50 8.31 8.21
CA GLY A 40 5.26 8.71 9.58
C GLY A 40 5.23 7.53 10.56
N CYS A 41 6.07 7.57 11.58
CA CYS A 41 6.05 6.62 12.70
C CYS A 41 5.75 7.34 14.02
N ILE A 42 5.04 6.66 14.92
CA ILE A 42 4.82 7.10 16.30
C ILE A 42 6.13 6.96 17.08
N ASN A 43 6.79 5.81 16.96
CA ASN A 43 8.07 5.56 17.58
C ASN A 43 9.21 6.07 16.68
N LYS A 44 9.98 7.05 17.18
CA LYS A 44 11.12 7.67 16.46
C LYS A 44 12.26 6.70 16.13
N ASN A 45 12.33 5.56 16.81
CA ASN A 45 13.35 4.53 16.57
C ASN A 45 12.86 3.42 15.62
N LYS A 46 11.63 3.54 15.10
CA LYS A 46 11.05 2.61 14.15
C LYS A 46 10.90 3.25 12.77
N LYS A 47 10.67 2.38 11.78
CA LYS A 47 10.36 2.74 10.40
C LYS A 47 9.07 2.03 9.99
N ASN A 48 8.36 2.62 9.04
CA ASN A 48 7.34 1.89 8.32
C ASN A 48 7.97 1.15 7.14
N CYS A 49 7.30 0.10 6.67
CA CYS A 49 7.66 -0.55 5.42
C CYS A 49 6.57 -0.36 4.36
N ILE A 50 6.99 -0.38 3.11
CA ILE A 50 6.14 -0.29 1.93
C ILE A 50 6.39 -1.51 1.06
N ILE A 51 5.32 -2.14 0.58
CA ILE A 51 5.35 -3.39 -0.17
C ILE A 51 4.83 -3.11 -1.57
N MET A 52 5.63 -3.46 -2.57
CA MET A 52 5.28 -3.21 -3.96
C MET A 52 5.67 -4.35 -4.89
N GLY A 53 5.00 -4.46 -6.03
CA GLY A 53 5.39 -5.35 -7.11
C GLY A 53 6.54 -4.78 -7.95
N LYS A 54 7.23 -5.65 -8.70
CA LYS A 54 8.34 -5.29 -9.61
C LYS A 54 8.07 -4.07 -10.50
N ASN A 55 6.93 -4.02 -11.18
CA ASN A 55 6.66 -2.93 -12.13
C ASN A 55 6.50 -1.59 -11.40
N THR A 56 5.90 -1.59 -10.21
CA THR A 56 5.79 -0.40 -9.36
C THR A 56 7.17 0.08 -8.94
N TRP A 57 8.04 -0.83 -8.49
CA TRP A 57 9.43 -0.51 -8.16
C TRP A 57 10.17 0.22 -9.30
N TYR A 58 10.10 -0.32 -10.52
CA TYR A 58 10.73 0.30 -11.68
C TYR A 58 10.04 1.57 -12.19
N SER A 59 8.77 1.80 -11.80
CA SER A 59 8.05 3.03 -12.17
C SER A 59 8.34 4.21 -11.25
N LEU A 60 8.97 3.97 -10.10
CA LEU A 60 9.26 5.03 -9.13
C LEU A 60 10.18 6.08 -9.76
N PRO A 61 9.84 7.37 -9.70
CA PRO A 61 10.70 8.42 -10.25
C PRO A 61 12.03 8.56 -9.49
N LYS A 62 12.02 8.20 -8.19
CA LYS A 62 13.20 8.18 -7.33
C LYS A 62 13.10 7.00 -6.35
N ALA A 63 13.80 5.91 -6.68
CA ALA A 63 13.94 4.75 -5.82
C ALA A 63 15.30 4.75 -5.08
N PRO A 64 15.38 4.20 -3.85
CA PRO A 64 14.27 3.80 -3.00
C PRO A 64 13.50 4.99 -2.40
N LEU A 65 12.29 4.74 -1.92
CA LEU A 65 11.53 5.73 -1.17
C LEU A 65 12.13 5.89 0.23
N GLN A 66 12.76 7.04 0.49
CA GLN A 66 13.48 7.32 1.74
C GLN A 66 12.60 7.25 2.99
N ASN A 67 13.24 7.02 4.16
CA ASN A 67 12.65 6.90 5.49
C ASN A 67 11.66 5.74 5.65
N ARG A 68 11.73 4.74 4.78
CA ARG A 68 10.89 3.55 4.75
C ARG A 68 11.71 2.34 4.34
N ILE A 69 11.33 1.16 4.82
CA ILE A 69 11.82 -0.09 4.27
C ILE A 69 11.03 -0.41 3.00
N ASN A 70 11.71 -0.55 1.87
CA ASN A 70 11.13 -0.83 0.56
C ASN A 70 11.17 -2.34 0.32
N ILE A 71 10.01 -2.99 0.27
CA ILE A 71 9.86 -4.42 0.02
C ILE A 71 9.34 -4.63 -1.40
N ILE A 72 10.07 -5.41 -2.19
CA ILE A 72 9.71 -5.74 -3.58
C ILE A 72 9.28 -7.20 -3.64
N ILE A 73 8.12 -7.46 -4.23
CA ILE A 73 7.64 -8.82 -4.50
C ILE A 73 7.88 -9.15 -5.98
N SER A 74 8.69 -10.18 -6.22
CA SER A 74 8.91 -10.71 -7.56
C SER A 74 9.37 -12.16 -7.53
N TYR A 75 8.64 -13.03 -8.21
CA TYR A 75 9.04 -14.44 -8.36
C TYR A 75 10.09 -14.61 -9.48
N HIS A 76 9.71 -14.31 -10.73
CA HIS A 76 10.56 -14.58 -11.90
C HIS A 76 11.82 -13.70 -12.01
N ASN A 77 11.81 -12.48 -11.44
CA ASN A 77 12.95 -11.56 -11.51
C ASN A 77 13.68 -11.41 -10.18
N TYR A 78 13.44 -12.32 -9.23
CA TYR A 78 14.03 -12.26 -7.89
C TYR A 78 15.54 -12.07 -7.91
N ASP A 79 16.29 -12.95 -8.57
CA ASP A 79 17.77 -12.92 -8.54
C ASP A 79 18.32 -11.65 -9.21
N LYS A 80 17.69 -11.20 -10.30
CA LYS A 80 18.04 -9.95 -10.97
C LYS A 80 17.86 -8.75 -10.02
N ILE A 81 16.67 -8.59 -9.44
CA ILE A 81 16.37 -7.48 -8.54
C ILE A 81 17.27 -7.53 -7.31
N LYS A 82 17.48 -8.72 -6.74
CA LYS A 82 18.35 -8.93 -5.58
C LYS A 82 19.76 -8.43 -5.83
N ASN A 83 20.31 -8.68 -7.02
CA ASN A 83 21.63 -8.18 -7.41
C ASN A 83 21.62 -6.65 -7.64
N GLU A 84 20.55 -6.09 -8.21
CA GLU A 84 20.42 -4.64 -8.44
C GLU A 84 20.35 -3.84 -7.12
N ILE A 85 19.78 -4.41 -6.06
CA ILE A 85 19.57 -3.74 -4.78
C ILE A 85 20.62 -4.10 -3.71
N ILE A 86 21.67 -4.86 -4.05
CA ILE A 86 22.56 -5.50 -3.07
C ILE A 86 23.21 -4.50 -2.09
N ASP A 87 23.55 -3.30 -2.57
CA ASP A 87 24.17 -2.24 -1.77
C ASP A 87 23.16 -1.18 -1.31
N MET A 88 21.86 -1.39 -1.53
CA MET A 88 20.81 -0.46 -1.14
C MET A 88 20.36 -0.71 0.31
N ILE A 89 20.45 0.32 1.13
CA ILE A 89 19.97 0.28 2.52
C ILE A 89 18.44 0.37 2.53
N ASP A 90 17.81 -0.38 3.45
CA ASP A 90 16.35 -0.42 3.61
C ASP A 90 15.60 -0.91 2.36
N VAL A 91 16.21 -1.74 1.51
CA VAL A 91 15.54 -2.35 0.36
C VAL A 91 15.72 -3.87 0.41
N VAL A 92 14.62 -4.61 0.26
CA VAL A 92 14.62 -6.07 0.24
C VAL A 92 13.68 -6.59 -0.83
N VAL A 93 13.98 -7.76 -1.39
CA VAL A 93 13.14 -8.45 -2.37
C VAL A 93 12.78 -9.85 -1.87
N PHE A 94 11.54 -10.27 -2.12
CA PHE A 94 11.03 -11.61 -1.79
C PHE A 94 10.35 -12.26 -2.99
N LYS A 95 10.34 -13.60 -3.00
CA LYS A 95 9.67 -14.40 -4.04
C LYS A 95 8.16 -14.49 -3.83
N SER A 96 7.68 -14.32 -2.61
CA SER A 96 6.29 -14.47 -2.20
C SER A 96 5.85 -13.37 -1.23
N ILE A 97 4.53 -13.22 -1.07
CA ILE A 97 3.93 -12.29 -0.11
C ILE A 97 4.12 -12.81 1.31
N GLU A 98 4.06 -14.12 1.50
CA GLU A 98 4.25 -14.81 2.77
C GLU A 98 5.65 -14.55 3.34
N ASP A 99 6.69 -14.70 2.52
CA ASP A 99 8.07 -14.44 2.95
C ASP A 99 8.24 -12.99 3.41
N ALA A 100 7.60 -12.05 2.70
CA ALA A 100 7.59 -10.65 3.08
C ALA A 100 6.85 -10.42 4.40
N PHE A 101 5.71 -11.07 4.61
CA PHE A 101 4.95 -10.97 5.87
C PHE A 101 5.74 -11.55 7.05
N THR A 102 6.40 -12.70 6.87
CA THR A 102 7.28 -13.29 7.87
C THR A 102 8.46 -12.38 8.20
N TYR A 103 9.12 -11.79 7.20
CA TYR A 103 10.17 -10.80 7.40
C TYR A 103 9.66 -9.61 8.22
N ILE A 104 8.47 -9.11 7.90
CA ILE A 104 7.89 -7.97 8.60
C ILE A 104 7.63 -8.29 10.07
N ASP A 105 6.97 -9.42 10.35
CA ASP A 105 6.63 -9.82 11.71
C ASP A 105 7.90 -9.98 12.57
N ASN A 106 8.96 -10.56 12.01
CA ASN A 106 10.22 -10.83 12.71
C ASN A 106 11.16 -9.61 12.82
N ASN A 107 10.80 -8.46 12.27
CA ASN A 107 11.67 -7.28 12.24
C ASN A 107 11.16 -6.14 13.13
N ASP A 108 11.70 -6.03 14.36
CA ASP A 108 11.21 -5.10 15.39
C ASP A 108 11.33 -3.62 15.07
N ILE A 109 12.18 -3.24 14.10
CA ILE A 109 12.26 -1.85 13.65
C ILE A 109 11.04 -1.46 12.81
N ILE A 110 10.24 -2.43 12.32
CA ILE A 110 9.03 -2.14 11.56
C ILE A 110 7.87 -1.83 12.51
N GLU A 111 7.28 -0.66 12.37
CA GLU A 111 6.08 -0.24 13.10
C GLU A 111 4.79 -0.62 12.35
N SER A 112 4.64 -0.16 11.10
CA SER A 112 3.49 -0.43 10.25
C SER A 112 3.92 -0.72 8.80
N SER A 113 3.03 -1.38 8.06
CA SER A 113 3.29 -1.85 6.69
C SER A 113 2.21 -1.37 5.73
N PHE A 114 2.61 -0.97 4.52
CA PHE A 114 1.69 -0.46 3.51
C PHE A 114 1.88 -1.17 2.18
N ILE A 115 0.83 -1.77 1.62
CA ILE A 115 0.82 -2.22 0.23
C ILE A 115 0.58 -0.98 -0.64
N ILE A 116 1.52 -0.71 -1.54
CA ILE A 116 1.51 0.47 -2.41
C ILE A 116 1.33 0.10 -3.91
N GLY A 117 1.00 -1.16 -4.18
CA GLY A 117 0.61 -1.65 -5.50
C GLY A 117 1.69 -2.44 -6.24
N GLY A 118 1.57 -2.68 -7.54
CA GLY A 118 0.49 -2.27 -8.43
C GLY A 118 -0.71 -3.21 -8.42
N ALA A 119 -1.53 -3.17 -9.47
CA ALA A 119 -2.81 -3.89 -9.57
C ALA A 119 -2.71 -5.37 -9.20
N GLN A 120 -1.69 -6.08 -9.70
CA GLN A 120 -1.50 -7.49 -9.35
C GLN A 120 -1.34 -7.69 -7.84
N LEU A 121 -0.44 -6.93 -7.20
CA LEU A 121 -0.21 -7.07 -5.77
C LEU A 121 -1.45 -6.63 -4.96
N TYR A 122 -2.07 -5.50 -5.31
CA TYR A 122 -3.30 -5.06 -4.65
C TYR A 122 -4.39 -6.12 -4.70
N ASN A 123 -4.70 -6.64 -5.90
CA ASN A 123 -5.81 -7.55 -6.10
C ASN A 123 -5.51 -8.91 -5.46
N THR A 124 -4.28 -9.43 -5.59
CA THR A 124 -3.86 -10.65 -4.87
C THR A 124 -3.99 -10.49 -3.35
N CYS A 125 -3.59 -9.34 -2.78
CA CYS A 125 -3.74 -9.07 -1.35
C CYS A 125 -5.21 -8.94 -0.92
N LEU A 126 -6.04 -8.26 -1.70
CA LEU A 126 -7.47 -8.11 -1.45
C LEU A 126 -8.23 -9.44 -1.54
N GLU A 127 -7.84 -10.34 -2.46
CA GLU A 127 -8.50 -11.63 -2.68
C GLU A 127 -8.07 -12.68 -1.65
N ASN A 128 -6.77 -12.78 -1.37
CA ASN A 128 -6.20 -13.92 -0.64
C ASN A 128 -5.71 -13.60 0.78
N TYR A 129 -5.51 -12.31 1.10
CA TYR A 129 -4.90 -11.87 2.36
C TYR A 129 -5.73 -10.79 3.07
N LEU A 130 -7.03 -10.71 2.74
CA LEU A 130 -7.94 -9.69 3.27
C LEU A 130 -7.97 -9.67 4.80
N ASN A 131 -7.89 -10.83 5.44
CA ASN A 131 -7.86 -11.00 6.90
C ASN A 131 -6.63 -10.34 7.57
N TYR A 132 -5.55 -10.11 6.83
CA TYR A 132 -4.36 -9.41 7.33
C TYR A 132 -4.44 -7.90 7.13
N ILE A 133 -5.23 -7.41 6.18
CA ILE A 133 -5.33 -5.98 5.88
C ILE A 133 -6.28 -5.32 6.89
N LYS A 134 -5.74 -4.46 7.75
CA LYS A 134 -6.52 -3.76 8.79
C LYS A 134 -7.27 -2.55 8.26
N SER A 135 -6.68 -1.83 7.31
CA SER A 135 -7.24 -0.59 6.80
C SER A 135 -6.80 -0.26 5.38
N ILE A 136 -7.50 0.69 4.78
CA ILE A 136 -7.18 1.24 3.47
C ILE A 136 -7.20 2.77 3.52
N TYR A 137 -6.18 3.39 2.94
CA TYR A 137 -6.12 4.81 2.64
C TYR A 137 -6.37 4.95 1.13
N TRP A 138 -7.51 5.53 0.75
CA TRP A 138 -7.96 5.58 -0.63
C TRP A 138 -8.17 7.02 -1.09
N SER A 139 -7.36 7.46 -2.04
CA SER A 139 -7.53 8.71 -2.78
C SER A 139 -8.30 8.45 -4.08
N ILE A 140 -9.44 9.11 -4.29
CA ILE A 140 -10.18 9.14 -5.56
C ILE A 140 -9.87 10.48 -6.24
N ILE A 141 -9.18 10.43 -7.38
CA ILE A 141 -8.73 11.62 -8.11
C ILE A 141 -9.91 12.25 -8.85
N ASN A 142 -10.07 13.56 -8.69
CA ASN A 142 -11.12 14.32 -9.36
C ASN A 142 -10.84 14.39 -10.86
N ASP A 143 -11.93 14.24 -11.60
CA ASP A 143 -11.99 13.96 -13.03
C ASP A 143 -11.09 14.86 -13.90
N LYS A 144 -9.99 14.28 -14.38
CA LYS A 144 -9.45 14.54 -15.72
C LYS A 144 -9.56 13.17 -16.40
N LYS A 145 -10.14 13.08 -17.60
CA LYS A 145 -10.29 11.81 -18.31
C LYS A 145 -8.93 11.13 -18.49
N TYR A 146 -8.57 10.21 -17.60
CA TYR A 146 -7.30 9.50 -17.61
C TYR A 146 -7.53 8.13 -18.22
N ASP A 147 -6.78 7.81 -19.27
CA ASP A 147 -6.70 6.45 -19.78
C ASP A 147 -5.95 5.58 -18.76
N CYS A 148 -6.53 4.46 -18.36
CA CYS A 148 -5.98 3.53 -17.37
C CYS A 148 -5.99 2.10 -17.93
N ASP A 149 -4.91 1.33 -17.69
CA ASP A 149 -4.78 -0.09 -18.07
C ASP A 149 -4.54 -1.02 -16.87
N LYS A 150 -4.48 -0.44 -15.66
CA LYS A 150 -4.41 -1.12 -14.37
C LYS A 150 -5.55 -0.66 -13.50
N PHE A 151 -6.22 -1.61 -12.84
CA PHE A 151 -7.39 -1.36 -12.02
C PHE A 151 -7.26 -2.10 -10.69
N ILE A 152 -7.80 -1.50 -9.63
CA ILE A 152 -7.94 -2.14 -8.32
C ILE A 152 -9.33 -2.75 -8.18
N ALA A 153 -9.44 -3.89 -7.49
CA ALA A 153 -10.70 -4.60 -7.23
C ALA A 153 -11.59 -3.83 -6.22
N SER A 154 -12.20 -2.73 -6.67
CA SER A 154 -13.00 -1.81 -5.87
C SER A 154 -14.21 -2.48 -5.22
N ASN A 155 -14.81 -3.48 -5.87
CA ASN A 155 -15.88 -4.30 -5.31
C ASN A 155 -15.47 -4.99 -4.00
N ILE A 156 -14.25 -5.53 -3.92
CA ILE A 156 -13.73 -6.14 -2.69
C ILE A 156 -13.56 -5.07 -1.61
N ILE A 157 -13.08 -3.88 -1.98
CA ILE A 157 -12.90 -2.77 -1.04
C ILE A 157 -14.25 -2.35 -0.44
N TYR A 158 -15.24 -2.01 -1.26
CA TYR A 158 -16.56 -1.56 -0.78
C TYR A 158 -17.29 -2.61 0.05
N ASN A 159 -17.16 -3.90 -0.31
CA ASN A 159 -17.81 -4.98 0.41
C ASN A 159 -17.19 -5.21 1.79
N ASN A 160 -15.88 -4.99 1.95
CA ASN A 160 -15.13 -5.44 3.14
C ASN A 160 -14.61 -4.32 4.04
N PHE A 161 -14.63 -3.07 3.59
CA PHE A 161 -14.17 -1.92 4.39
C PHE A 161 -15.32 -0.96 4.70
N SER A 162 -15.29 -0.40 5.90
CA SER A 162 -16.22 0.63 6.37
C SER A 162 -15.54 1.98 6.31
N PHE A 163 -16.21 2.96 5.68
CA PHE A 163 -15.73 4.33 5.54
C PHE A 163 -16.64 5.25 6.34
N LYS A 164 -16.06 6.03 7.26
CA LYS A 164 -16.81 7.01 8.05
C LYS A 164 -16.70 8.39 7.43
N LYS A 165 -17.75 9.19 7.56
CA LYS A 165 -17.78 10.55 7.01
C LYS A 165 -16.69 11.46 7.62
N GLU A 166 -16.38 11.27 8.89
CA GLU A 166 -15.31 12.01 9.60
C GLU A 166 -13.90 11.74 9.06
N ASP A 167 -13.71 10.60 8.39
CA ASP A 167 -12.44 10.15 7.81
C ASP A 167 -12.29 10.54 6.33
N ILE A 168 -13.19 11.39 5.82
CA ILE A 168 -13.17 11.86 4.43
C ILE A 168 -12.63 13.28 4.38
N THR A 169 -11.55 13.48 3.63
CA THR A 169 -11.03 14.80 3.29
C THR A 169 -11.26 15.07 1.80
N ILE A 170 -11.87 16.20 1.50
CA ILE A 170 -12.14 16.63 0.13
C ILE A 170 -11.27 17.85 -0.15
N ASN A 171 -10.53 17.80 -1.26
CA ASN A 171 -9.89 18.98 -1.83
C ASN A 171 -10.22 19.08 -3.33
N GLU A 172 -9.71 20.12 -3.98
CA GLU A 172 -10.01 20.42 -5.38
C GLU A 172 -9.57 19.30 -6.35
N ASN A 173 -8.50 18.57 -6.01
CA ASN A 173 -7.87 17.59 -6.90
C ASN A 173 -8.27 16.14 -6.60
N TYR A 174 -8.64 15.81 -5.36
CA TYR A 174 -9.01 14.46 -4.97
C TYR A 174 -9.84 14.41 -3.68
N ILE A 175 -10.50 13.28 -3.47
CA ILE A 175 -11.14 12.89 -2.21
C ILE A 175 -10.27 11.80 -1.58
N SER A 176 -9.76 12.00 -0.36
CA SER A 176 -9.14 10.91 0.41
C SER A 176 -10.06 10.38 1.48
N MET A 177 -10.09 9.06 1.62
CA MET A 177 -10.91 8.33 2.56
C MET A 177 -10.05 7.34 3.33
N TYR A 178 -10.29 7.19 4.63
CA TYR A 178 -9.76 6.08 5.41
C TYR A 178 -10.86 5.06 5.69
N GLY A 179 -10.57 3.80 5.43
CA GLY A 179 -11.48 2.68 5.62
C GLY A 179 -10.89 1.62 6.55
N THR A 180 -11.72 1.05 7.41
CA THR A 180 -11.33 -0.05 8.33
C THR A 180 -11.96 -1.37 7.90
N ASN A 181 -11.20 -2.45 8.01
CA ASN A 181 -11.68 -3.77 7.63
C ASN A 181 -12.79 -4.24 8.59
N LYS A 182 -13.95 -4.60 8.03
CA LYS A 182 -15.14 -5.06 8.77
C LYS A 182 -14.87 -6.32 9.60
N TYR A 183 -14.02 -7.23 9.14
CA TYR A 183 -13.70 -8.47 9.86
C TYR A 183 -12.93 -8.21 11.17
N LYS A 184 -12.16 -7.12 11.24
CA LYS A 184 -11.39 -6.76 12.44
C LYS A 184 -12.21 -5.98 13.47
N LEU A 185 -13.39 -5.47 13.11
CA LEU A 185 -14.32 -4.84 14.05
C LEU A 185 -15.12 -5.88 14.86
N ASN A 186 -15.18 -7.12 14.40
CA ASN A 186 -15.91 -8.20 15.08
C ASN A 186 -15.04 -9.02 16.05
N ILE A 187 -13.75 -8.68 16.19
CA ILE A 187 -12.86 -9.19 17.24
C ILE A 187 -12.65 -8.03 18.22
N ILE A 188 -13.72 -7.63 18.90
CA ILE A 188 -13.58 -6.84 20.13
C ILE A 188 -13.29 -7.89 21.19
N ASP A 189 -12.12 -7.79 21.80
CA ASP A 189 -11.72 -8.61 22.94
C ASP A 189 -12.90 -8.71 23.92
N GLU A 190 -13.35 -9.93 24.22
CA GLU A 190 -14.14 -10.13 25.43
C GLU A 190 -13.33 -9.51 26.59
N PRO A 191 -13.94 -8.67 27.43
CA PRO A 191 -13.22 -8.14 28.58
C PRO A 191 -12.69 -9.33 29.39
N PRO A 192 -11.44 -9.27 29.89
CA PRO A 192 -10.93 -10.34 30.74
C PRO A 192 -11.87 -10.51 31.94
N ASP A 193 -12.25 -11.77 32.20
CA ASP A 193 -13.01 -12.20 33.38
C ASP A 193 -12.42 -11.68 34.70
#